data_AF-A0A815TPQ0-F1
#
_entry.id   AF-A0A815TPQ0-F1
#
_cell.length_a   1.000
_cell.length_b   1.000
_cell.length_c   1.000
_cell.angle_alpha   90.00
_cell.angle_beta   90.00
_cell.angle_gamma   90.00
#
_symmetry.space_group_name_H-M   'P 1'
#
loop_
_entity.id
_entity.type
_entity.pdbx_description
1 polymer ?
#
loop_
_entity_poly.entity_id
_entity_poly.type
_entity_poly.pdbx_seq_one_letter_code
_entity_poly.pdbx_strand_id
1 'polypeptide(L)'
;ILSVIFLKEHFKFVNAIALVLTIIGLILAIKPQSLVKMLSHLFHQSILSTNATISTNITISTTTIMTSTVTGSLNYYLGILFAFISSLTKAIQMVARKQLIKTKLPHSVMNFQFTAFAFVVAVIYSIIRRFWHPEPYPWKWMCTAGIIIACFYLIVNTCYAKALKRENLQVLSILGTLDIVYACLLQYILFRLTRPLMFYIGASFIVTSAIIISIDTYLTNRKRKDLISKE
;
A
#
# COMPACT_ATOMS: atom_id res chain seq x y z
N ILE A 1 -14.31 -5.55 -0.34
CA ILE A 1 -15.15 -6.43 0.52
C ILE A 1 -15.76 -5.64 1.68
N LEU A 2 -14.96 -5.17 2.66
CA LEU A 2 -15.49 -4.49 3.86
C LEU A 2 -16.39 -3.28 3.53
N SER A 3 -16.03 -2.47 2.52
CA SER A 3 -16.88 -1.35 2.07
C SER A 3 -18.23 -1.78 1.52
N VAL A 4 -18.30 -2.91 0.81
CA VAL A 4 -19.56 -3.43 0.26
C VAL A 4 -20.48 -3.90 1.38
N ILE A 5 -19.92 -4.57 2.39
CA ILE A 5 -20.68 -5.09 3.54
C ILE A 5 -21.16 -3.95 4.44
N PHE A 6 -20.26 -3.05 4.86
CA PHE A 6 -20.57 -2.03 5.88
C PHE A 6 -21.12 -0.72 5.34
N LEU A 7 -20.78 -0.33 4.11
CA LEU A 7 -21.26 0.92 3.52
C LEU A 7 -22.31 0.70 2.42
N LYS A 8 -22.60 -0.54 2.04
CA LYS A 8 -23.50 -0.91 0.93
C LYS A 8 -23.14 -0.17 -0.37
N GLU A 9 -21.84 0.04 -0.61
CA GLU A 9 -21.37 0.66 -1.85
C GLU A 9 -21.51 -0.32 -3.03
N HIS A 10 -22.03 0.17 -4.16
CA HIS A 10 -22.09 -0.61 -5.39
C HIS A 10 -20.68 -0.87 -5.94
N PHE A 11 -20.35 -2.14 -6.12
CA PHE A 11 -19.07 -2.56 -6.67
C PHE A 11 -19.17 -2.64 -8.20
N LYS A 12 -18.54 -1.70 -8.91
CA LYS A 12 -18.45 -1.75 -10.37
C LYS A 12 -17.40 -2.77 -10.81
N PHE A 13 -17.66 -3.46 -11.92
CA PHE A 13 -16.72 -4.41 -12.51
C PHE A 13 -15.37 -3.76 -12.91
N VAL A 14 -15.40 -2.51 -13.38
CA VAL A 14 -14.19 -1.74 -13.70
C VAL A 14 -13.25 -1.62 -12.50
N ASN A 15 -13.80 -1.42 -11.29
CA ASN A 15 -13.00 -1.37 -10.06
C ASN A 15 -12.36 -2.72 -9.73
N ALA A 16 -13.01 -3.83 -10.10
CA ALA A 16 -12.47 -5.18 -9.90
C ALA A 16 -11.22 -5.41 -10.77
N ILE A 17 -11.31 -5.06 -12.05
CA ILE A 17 -10.18 -5.15 -13.00
C ILE A 17 -9.02 -4.29 -12.50
N ALA A 18 -9.31 -3.04 -12.14
CA ALA A 18 -8.30 -2.12 -11.66
C ALA A 18 -7.61 -2.61 -10.36
N LEU A 19 -8.38 -3.22 -9.45
CA LEU A 19 -7.86 -3.82 -8.23
C LEU A 19 -6.93 -5.02 -8.54
N VAL A 20 -7.34 -5.93 -9.42
CA VAL A 20 -6.49 -7.06 -9.85
C VAL A 20 -5.19 -6.54 -10.47
N LEU A 21 -5.27 -5.52 -11.32
CA LEU A 21 -4.11 -4.90 -11.96
C LEU A 21 -3.15 -4.28 -10.92
N THR A 22 -3.68 -3.62 -9.89
CA THR A 22 -2.87 -3.09 -8.79
C THR A 22 -2.18 -4.17 -7.97
N ILE A 23 -2.86 -5.30 -7.70
CA ILE A 23 -2.26 -6.41 -6.97
C ILE A 23 -1.09 -6.99 -7.76
N ILE A 24 -1.29 -7.26 -9.05
CA ILE A 24 -0.23 -7.80 -9.92
C ILE A 24 0.95 -6.82 -9.98
N GLY A 25 0.66 -5.53 -10.22
CA GLY A 25 1.69 -4.49 -10.26
C GLY A 25 2.47 -4.38 -8.95
N LEU A 26 1.78 -4.47 -7.81
CA LEU A 26 2.39 -4.41 -6.47
C LEU A 26 3.29 -5.61 -6.17
N ILE A 27 2.85 -6.82 -6.51
CA ILE A 27 3.65 -8.04 -6.34
C ILE A 27 4.93 -7.95 -7.19
N LEU A 28 4.80 -7.49 -8.44
CA LEU A 28 5.92 -7.35 -9.35
C LEU A 28 6.92 -6.27 -8.91
N ALA A 29 6.41 -5.16 -8.34
CA ALA A 29 7.22 -4.07 -7.84
C ALA A 29 7.98 -4.43 -6.54
N ILE A 30 7.34 -5.13 -5.59
CA ILE A 30 7.94 -5.42 -4.28
C ILE A 30 8.84 -6.66 -4.33
N LYS A 31 8.40 -7.74 -4.98
CA LYS A 31 9.13 -9.02 -4.95
C LYS A 31 8.98 -9.80 -6.27
N PRO A 32 9.70 -9.40 -7.32
CA PRO A 32 9.53 -9.99 -8.66
C PRO A 32 9.84 -11.50 -8.70
N GLN A 33 10.82 -11.95 -7.91
CA GLN A 33 11.23 -13.36 -7.86
C GLN A 33 10.13 -14.28 -7.30
N SER A 34 9.25 -13.78 -6.42
CA SER A 34 8.15 -14.58 -5.88
C SER A 34 7.05 -14.83 -6.91
N LEU A 35 6.78 -13.87 -7.80
CA LEU A 35 5.82 -14.05 -8.88
C LEU A 35 6.36 -15.04 -9.92
N VAL A 36 7.62 -14.87 -10.33
CA VAL A 36 8.27 -15.78 -11.28
C VAL A 36 8.25 -17.22 -10.76
N LYS A 37 8.51 -17.45 -9.47
CA LYS A 37 8.45 -18.78 -8.85
C LYS A 37 7.03 -19.36 -8.78
N MET A 38 6.03 -18.53 -8.49
CA MET A 38 4.61 -18.96 -8.48
C MET A 38 4.14 -19.32 -9.88
N LEU A 39 4.47 -18.47 -10.87
CA LEU A 39 4.10 -18.65 -12.26
C LEU A 39 4.83 -19.86 -12.86
N SER A 40 6.11 -20.05 -12.54
CA SER A 40 6.85 -21.23 -12.97
C SER A 40 6.25 -22.50 -12.38
N HIS A 41 5.76 -22.51 -11.13
CA HIS A 41 5.09 -23.68 -10.56
C HIS A 41 3.76 -23.99 -11.26
N LEU A 42 2.98 -22.96 -11.61
CA LEU A 42 1.72 -23.12 -12.36
C LEU A 42 1.95 -23.62 -13.79
N PHE A 43 3.01 -23.17 -14.46
CA PHE A 43 3.33 -23.59 -15.82
C PHE A 43 4.12 -24.91 -15.89
N HIS A 44 5.01 -25.22 -14.93
CA HIS A 44 5.70 -26.51 -14.91
C HIS A 44 4.76 -27.69 -14.61
N GLN A 45 3.68 -27.47 -13.87
CA GLN A 45 2.70 -28.53 -13.62
C GLN A 45 1.90 -28.91 -14.89
N SER A 46 1.90 -28.04 -15.91
CA SER A 46 1.30 -28.34 -17.23
C SER A 46 2.27 -28.94 -18.26
N ILE A 47 3.58 -28.93 -18.00
CA ILE A 47 4.60 -29.37 -18.97
C ILE A 47 5.34 -30.64 -18.49
N LEU A 48 5.21 -31.03 -17.21
CA LEU A 48 5.88 -32.22 -16.65
C LEU A 48 5.17 -33.56 -16.99
N SER A 49 4.59 -33.66 -18.18
CA SER A 49 4.21 -34.95 -18.77
C SER A 49 4.60 -35.06 -20.23
N THR A 50 5.65 -34.36 -20.72
CA THR A 50 6.35 -34.78 -21.93
C THR A 50 7.77 -34.21 -21.99
N ASN A 51 8.75 -35.05 -21.63
CA ASN A 51 10.14 -35.10 -22.10
C ASN A 51 11.12 -33.91 -21.95
N ALA A 52 12.31 -34.31 -21.49
CA ALA A 52 13.64 -33.83 -21.89
C ALA A 52 14.29 -32.69 -21.07
N THR A 53 15.07 -33.14 -20.08
CA THR A 53 16.50 -32.81 -19.89
C THR A 53 17.14 -31.93 -20.98
N ILE A 54 17.35 -30.64 -20.70
CA ILE A 54 18.43 -29.86 -21.30
C ILE A 54 19.11 -29.02 -20.21
N SER A 55 20.27 -29.52 -19.79
CA SER A 55 21.35 -28.81 -19.13
C SER A 55 21.77 -27.60 -19.97
N THR A 56 21.74 -26.40 -19.39
CA THR A 56 22.59 -25.29 -19.86
C THR A 56 23.15 -24.54 -18.66
N ASN A 57 24.45 -24.75 -18.46
CA ASN A 57 25.30 -24.02 -17.53
C ASN A 57 25.30 -22.52 -17.91
N ILE A 58 24.82 -21.66 -17.00
CA ILE A 58 25.12 -20.23 -17.03
C ILE A 58 25.83 -19.88 -15.73
N THR A 59 27.10 -19.52 -15.91
CA THR A 59 28.08 -19.09 -14.93
C THR A 59 27.56 -17.87 -14.16
N ILE A 60 27.18 -18.07 -12.89
CA ILE A 60 26.81 -16.97 -11.98
C ILE A 60 28.09 -16.49 -11.30
N SER A 61 28.58 -15.34 -11.76
CA SER A 61 29.62 -14.57 -11.08
C SER A 61 29.18 -14.24 -9.65
N THR A 62 30.04 -14.61 -8.72
CA THR A 62 29.96 -14.44 -7.28
C THR A 62 29.84 -12.97 -6.86
N THR A 63 28.61 -12.46 -6.78
CA THR A 63 28.29 -11.38 -5.85
C THR A 63 27.81 -12.02 -4.56
N THR A 64 28.57 -11.82 -3.49
CA THR A 64 28.29 -12.11 -2.09
C THR A 64 26.88 -11.63 -1.71
N ILE A 65 25.89 -12.50 -1.95
CA ILE A 65 24.62 -12.47 -1.24
C ILE A 65 24.98 -12.93 0.16
N MET A 66 25.11 -11.99 1.10
CA MET A 66 24.93 -12.31 2.51
C MET A 66 23.50 -12.82 2.66
N THR A 67 23.33 -14.10 2.39
CA THR A 67 22.19 -14.90 2.82
C THR A 67 22.29 -14.94 4.34
N SER A 68 21.57 -14.02 5.00
CA SER A 68 21.15 -14.23 6.38
C SER A 68 20.31 -15.51 6.40
N THR A 69 21.01 -16.60 6.70
CA THR A 69 20.48 -17.93 6.96
C THR A 69 19.33 -17.83 7.96
N VAL A 70 18.16 -18.23 7.50
CA VAL A 70 17.00 -18.80 8.21
C VAL A 70 17.25 -19.00 9.72
N THR A 71 17.08 -17.95 10.53
CA THR A 71 16.83 -18.07 11.96
C THR A 71 15.38 -17.68 12.25
N GLY A 72 14.54 -18.72 12.22
CA GLY A 72 13.20 -18.71 12.78
C GLY A 72 12.10 -18.68 11.72
N SER A 73 11.67 -19.85 11.24
CA SER A 73 10.36 -20.02 10.60
C SER A 73 9.24 -19.33 11.42
N LEU A 74 9.36 -19.34 12.75
CA LEU A 74 8.51 -18.60 13.68
C LEU A 74 8.43 -17.09 13.38
N ASN A 75 9.58 -16.42 13.18
CA ASN A 75 9.63 -14.98 12.90
C ASN A 75 9.00 -14.64 11.54
N TYR A 76 9.17 -15.54 10.56
CA TYR A 76 8.53 -15.41 9.25
C TYR A 76 7.00 -15.50 9.37
N TYR A 77 6.48 -16.49 10.10
CA TYR A 77 5.03 -16.62 10.32
C TYR A 77 4.46 -15.49 11.20
N LEU A 78 5.19 -15.04 12.22
CA LEU A 78 4.81 -13.86 13.01
C LEU A 78 4.72 -12.61 12.13
N GLY A 79 5.68 -12.42 11.21
CA GLY A 79 5.67 -11.30 10.27
C GLY A 79 4.43 -11.31 9.35
N ILE A 80 4.07 -12.49 8.83
CA ILE A 80 2.85 -12.64 8.02
C ILE A 80 1.60 -12.34 8.86
N LEU A 81 1.53 -12.84 10.09
CA LEU A 81 0.42 -12.61 10.99
C LEU A 81 0.24 -11.11 11.29
N PHE A 82 1.33 -10.42 11.64
CA PHE A 82 1.29 -8.98 11.90
C PHE A 82 0.97 -8.16 10.65
N ALA A 83 1.47 -8.56 9.47
CA ALA A 83 1.11 -7.91 8.22
C ALA A 83 -0.39 -8.07 7.91
N PHE A 84 -0.96 -9.25 8.17
CA PHE A 84 -2.38 -9.50 7.99
C PHE A 84 -3.23 -8.67 8.96
N ILE A 85 -2.88 -8.67 10.25
CA ILE A 85 -3.56 -7.86 11.28
C ILE A 85 -3.48 -6.37 10.92
N SER A 86 -2.29 -5.87 10.54
CA SER A 86 -2.09 -4.47 10.15
C SER A 86 -2.95 -4.07 8.95
N SER A 87 -3.00 -4.92 7.92
CA SER A 87 -3.84 -4.71 6.72
C SER A 87 -5.32 -4.65 7.09
N LEU A 88 -5.78 -5.57 7.95
CA LEU A 88 -7.16 -5.61 8.42
C LEU A 88 -7.52 -4.38 9.26
N THR A 89 -6.65 -3.98 10.20
CA THR A 89 -6.85 -2.78 11.02
C THR A 89 -6.92 -1.52 10.15
N LYS A 90 -6.05 -1.39 9.13
CA LYS A 90 -6.10 -0.26 8.18
C LYS A 90 -7.43 -0.24 7.42
N ALA A 91 -7.92 -1.39 6.96
CA ALA A 91 -9.20 -1.48 6.26
C ALA A 91 -10.39 -1.08 7.17
N ILE A 92 -10.41 -1.56 8.41
CA ILE A 92 -11.43 -1.19 9.42
C ILE A 92 -11.37 0.30 9.71
N GLN A 93 -10.17 0.86 9.92
CA GLN A 93 -9.97 2.29 10.19
C GLN A 93 -10.51 3.16 9.06
N MET A 94 -10.26 2.80 7.80
CA MET A 94 -10.77 3.53 6.63
C MET A 94 -12.31 3.50 6.57
N VAL A 95 -12.92 2.33 6.79
CA VAL A 95 -14.38 2.15 6.82
C VAL A 95 -15.03 2.95 7.95
N ALA A 96 -14.49 2.83 9.17
CA ALA A 96 -14.98 3.54 10.35
C ALA A 96 -14.89 5.06 10.17
N ARG A 97 -13.77 5.57 9.63
CA ARG A 97 -13.63 7.00 9.30
C ARG A 97 -14.68 7.46 8.29
N LYS A 98 -14.99 6.66 7.28
CA LYS A 98 -16.03 7.04 6.31
C LYS A 98 -17.42 7.03 6.93
N GLN A 99 -17.72 6.09 7.83
CA GLN A 99 -18.98 6.09 8.58
C GLN A 99 -19.10 7.32 9.49
N LEU A 100 -18.03 7.70 10.21
CA LEU A 100 -18.00 8.89 11.06
C LEU A 100 -18.20 10.20 10.28
N ILE A 101 -17.72 10.27 9.03
CA ILE A 101 -17.98 11.41 8.14
C ILE A 101 -19.46 11.49 7.75
N LYS A 102 -20.15 10.35 7.57
CA LYS A 102 -21.59 10.33 7.26
C LYS A 102 -22.44 10.89 8.42
N THR A 103 -21.98 10.74 9.66
CA THR A 103 -22.62 11.30 10.87
C THR A 103 -22.42 12.81 11.06
N LYS A 104 -21.85 13.52 10.07
CA LYS A 104 -21.66 14.99 10.05
C LYS A 104 -20.76 15.54 11.17
N LEU A 105 -19.91 14.72 11.79
CA LEU A 105 -18.93 15.19 12.77
C LEU A 105 -17.88 16.10 12.09
N PRO A 106 -17.46 17.20 12.74
CA PRO A 106 -16.43 18.08 12.21
C PRO A 106 -15.08 17.35 12.10
N HIS A 107 -14.41 17.50 10.96
CA HIS A 107 -13.15 16.80 10.65
C HIS A 107 -12.05 17.03 11.69
N SER A 108 -12.01 18.23 12.28
CA SER A 108 -11.03 18.59 13.31
C SER A 108 -11.17 17.72 14.56
N VAL A 109 -12.41 17.46 14.99
CA VAL A 109 -12.68 16.66 16.20
C VAL A 109 -12.33 15.19 15.97
N MET A 110 -12.69 14.65 14.80
CA MET A 110 -12.32 13.27 14.44
C MET A 110 -10.80 13.11 14.39
N ASN A 111 -10.09 14.03 13.74
CA ASN A 111 -8.63 13.99 13.67
C ASN A 111 -8.01 14.11 15.05
N PHE A 112 -8.48 15.04 15.89
CA PHE A 112 -7.98 15.23 17.25
C PHE A 112 -8.09 13.96 18.09
N GLN A 113 -9.25 13.28 18.07
CA GLN A 113 -9.45 12.03 18.82
C GLN A 113 -8.48 10.92 18.36
N PHE A 114 -8.34 10.72 17.05
CA PHE A 114 -7.41 9.70 16.52
C PHE A 114 -5.94 10.05 16.82
N THR A 115 -5.55 11.32 16.70
CA THR A 115 -4.18 11.75 16.99
C THR A 115 -3.87 11.74 18.49
N ALA A 116 -4.84 12.06 19.35
CA ALA A 116 -4.68 12.01 20.79
C ALA A 116 -4.45 10.57 21.27
N PHE A 117 -5.25 9.62 20.76
CA PHE A 117 -5.03 8.21 21.05
C PHE A 117 -3.65 7.72 20.56
N ALA A 118 -3.28 8.09 19.33
CA ALA A 118 -1.96 7.74 18.79
C ALA A 118 -0.80 8.35 19.60
N PHE A 119 -0.98 9.58 20.12
CA PHE A 119 -0.03 10.23 21.00
C PHE A 119 0.15 9.47 22.31
N VAL A 120 -0.95 9.07 22.96
CA VAL A 120 -0.89 8.26 24.20
C VAL A 120 -0.13 6.95 23.95
N VAL A 121 -0.47 6.23 22.88
CA VAL A 121 0.23 4.97 22.52
C VAL A 121 1.71 5.21 22.24
N ALA A 122 2.06 6.29 21.53
CA ALA A 122 3.45 6.64 21.24
C ALA A 122 4.26 7.00 22.49
N VAL A 123 3.65 7.69 23.47
CA VAL A 123 4.27 8.02 24.76
C VAL A 123 4.53 6.75 25.55
N ILE A 124 3.54 5.86 25.68
CA ILE A 124 3.68 4.57 26.37
C ILE A 124 4.81 3.75 25.74
N TYR A 125 4.83 3.63 24.41
CA TYR A 125 5.88 2.92 23.70
C TYR A 125 7.27 3.52 23.95
N SER A 126 7.38 4.85 23.95
CA SER A 126 8.64 5.56 24.21
C SER A 126 9.17 5.31 25.63
N ILE A 127 8.27 5.25 26.62
CA ILE A 127 8.62 4.93 28.01
C ILE A 127 9.12 3.49 28.11
N ILE A 128 8.37 2.52 27.58
CA ILE A 128 8.74 1.09 27.62
C ILE A 128 10.11 0.87 26.95
N ARG A 129 10.31 1.46 25.76
CA ARG A 129 11.57 1.32 25.03
C ARG A 129 12.77 1.86 25.83
N ARG A 130 12.59 3.00 26.50
CA ARG A 130 13.64 3.60 27.33
C ARG A 130 14.05 2.69 28.50
N PHE A 131 13.10 1.95 29.09
CA PHE A 131 13.40 0.99 30.15
C PHE A 131 14.11 -0.26 29.65
N TRP A 132 13.78 -0.75 28.46
CA TRP A 132 14.31 -2.02 27.95
C TRP A 132 15.63 -1.90 27.20
N HIS A 133 15.91 -0.79 26.52
CA HIS A 133 17.15 -0.61 25.73
C HIS A 133 17.73 0.79 25.96
N PRO A 134 18.56 0.99 27.01
CA PRO A 134 19.18 2.26 27.34
C PRO A 134 20.41 2.52 26.47
N GLU A 135 20.23 2.61 25.15
CA GLU A 135 21.28 3.06 24.23
C GLU A 135 21.24 4.58 24.04
N PRO A 136 22.38 5.22 23.70
CA PRO A 136 22.43 6.65 23.39
C PRO A 136 21.59 6.95 22.15
N TYR A 137 20.33 7.29 22.38
CA TYR A 137 19.38 7.58 21.32
C TYR A 137 19.67 8.96 20.71
N PRO A 138 19.71 9.12 19.38
CA PRO A 138 19.97 10.39 18.72
C PRO A 138 18.72 11.31 18.76
N TRP A 139 18.34 11.74 19.97
CA TRP A 139 17.12 12.51 20.26
C TRP A 139 16.97 13.74 19.36
N LYS A 140 18.06 14.50 19.11
CA LYS A 140 18.00 15.74 18.33
C LYS A 140 17.54 15.53 16.89
N TRP A 141 18.07 14.50 16.22
CA TRP A 141 17.71 14.19 14.83
C TRP A 141 16.33 13.56 14.71
N MET A 142 15.96 12.69 15.65
CA MET A 142 14.65 12.03 15.59
C MET A 142 13.50 12.95 16.00
N CYS A 143 13.72 13.88 16.93
CA CYS A 143 12.72 14.92 17.24
C CYS A 143 12.51 15.85 16.05
N THR A 144 13.58 16.32 15.39
CA THR A 144 13.47 17.23 14.23
C THR A 144 12.82 16.52 13.04
N ALA A 145 13.29 15.32 12.67
CA ALA A 145 12.65 14.53 11.61
C ALA A 145 11.19 14.18 11.95
N GLY A 146 10.90 13.83 13.20
CA GLY A 146 9.55 13.52 13.67
C GLY A 146 8.60 14.70 13.56
N ILE A 147 9.02 15.91 13.94
CA ILE A 147 8.22 17.14 13.81
C ILE A 147 7.91 17.41 12.33
N ILE A 148 8.93 17.33 11.46
CA ILE A 148 8.75 17.57 10.03
C ILE A 148 7.75 16.56 9.43
N ILE A 149 7.93 15.26 9.72
CA ILE A 149 7.01 14.20 9.26
C ILE A 149 5.60 14.44 9.80
N ALA A 150 5.44 14.82 11.06
CA ALA A 150 4.15 15.10 11.66
C ALA A 150 3.44 16.29 10.98
N CYS A 151 4.16 17.37 10.68
CA CYS A 151 3.62 18.52 9.95
C CYS A 151 3.09 18.13 8.56
N PHE A 152 3.88 17.39 7.78
CA PHE A 152 3.42 16.88 6.47
C PHE A 152 2.24 15.92 6.61
N TYR A 153 2.27 15.05 7.63
CA TYR A 153 1.21 14.09 7.88
C TYR A 153 -0.13 14.76 8.23
N LEU A 154 -0.12 15.89 8.96
CA LEU A 154 -1.33 16.66 9.24
C LEU A 154 -1.98 17.19 7.95
N ILE A 155 -1.18 17.69 7.01
CA ILE A 155 -1.65 18.15 5.70
C ILE A 155 -2.25 16.98 4.92
N VAL A 156 -1.51 15.87 4.81
CA VAL A 156 -1.97 14.65 4.12
C VAL A 156 -3.27 14.14 4.73
N ASN A 157 -3.38 14.05 6.06
CA ASN A 157 -4.56 13.56 6.74
C ASN A 157 -5.78 14.49 6.54
N THR A 158 -5.56 15.80 6.45
CA THR A 158 -6.63 16.78 6.15
C THR A 158 -7.13 16.63 4.71
N CYS A 159 -6.22 16.50 3.74
CA CYS A 159 -6.55 16.24 2.34
C CYS A 159 -7.27 14.89 2.19
N TYR A 160 -6.78 13.86 2.88
CA TYR A 160 -7.35 12.53 2.89
C TYR A 160 -8.78 12.51 3.45
N ALA A 161 -9.04 13.24 4.55
CA ALA A 161 -10.39 13.37 5.10
C ALA A 161 -11.35 14.06 4.12
N LYS A 162 -10.89 15.09 3.40
CA LYS A 162 -11.66 15.75 2.34
C LYS A 162 -11.93 14.82 1.15
N ALA A 163 -10.93 14.03 0.75
CA ALA A 163 -11.06 13.04 -0.32
C ALA A 163 -12.07 11.94 0.06
N LEU A 164 -12.02 11.42 1.29
CA LEU A 164 -12.91 10.38 1.79
C LEU A 164 -14.39 10.81 1.81
N LYS A 165 -14.66 12.11 1.93
CA LYS A 165 -16.02 12.67 1.85
C LYS A 165 -16.57 12.67 0.42
N ARG A 166 -15.72 12.85 -0.58
CA ARG A 166 -16.13 13.02 -1.99
C ARG A 166 -16.14 11.70 -2.76
N GLU A 167 -15.23 10.80 -2.43
CA GLU A 167 -14.94 9.61 -3.23
C GLU A 167 -15.28 8.28 -2.55
N ASN A 168 -15.37 7.23 -3.36
CA ASN A 168 -15.50 5.85 -2.88
C ASN A 168 -14.20 5.38 -2.21
N LEU A 169 -14.33 4.55 -1.16
CA LEU A 169 -13.17 4.02 -0.43
C LEU A 169 -12.21 3.24 -1.33
N GLN A 170 -12.76 2.54 -2.32
CA GLN A 170 -12.01 1.72 -3.27
C GLN A 170 -11.08 2.56 -4.14
N VAL A 171 -11.61 3.67 -4.69
CA VAL A 171 -10.84 4.61 -5.52
C VAL A 171 -9.70 5.20 -4.70
N LEU A 172 -9.98 5.62 -3.47
CA LEU A 172 -8.98 6.19 -2.58
C LEU A 172 -7.88 5.18 -2.19
N SER A 173 -8.25 3.93 -1.96
CA SER A 173 -7.29 2.86 -1.66
C SER A 173 -6.37 2.56 -2.83
N ILE A 174 -6.91 2.54 -4.06
CA ILE A 174 -6.12 2.30 -5.28
C ILE A 174 -5.20 3.49 -5.54
N LEU A 175 -5.70 4.72 -5.38
CA LEU A 175 -4.88 5.92 -5.52
C LEU A 175 -3.72 5.95 -4.50
N GLY A 176 -3.95 5.48 -3.27
CA GLY A 176 -2.89 5.35 -2.27
C GLY A 176 -1.79 4.33 -2.61
N THR A 177 -1.99 3.45 -3.60
CA THR A 177 -0.90 2.56 -4.07
C THR A 177 0.11 3.29 -4.95
N LEU A 178 -0.24 4.46 -5.51
CA LEU A 178 0.70 5.31 -6.27
C LEU A 178 1.81 5.87 -5.40
N ASP A 179 1.60 5.98 -4.07
CA ASP A 179 2.61 6.43 -3.12
C ASP A 179 3.91 5.62 -3.23
N ILE A 180 3.81 4.33 -3.56
CA ILE A 180 4.97 3.45 -3.76
C ILE A 180 5.76 3.84 -5.01
N VAL A 181 5.05 4.16 -6.10
CA VAL A 181 5.68 4.59 -7.35
C VAL A 181 6.36 5.95 -7.16
N TYR A 182 5.70 6.89 -6.49
CA TYR A 182 6.28 8.20 -6.18
C TYR A 182 7.47 8.10 -5.23
N ALA A 183 7.41 7.24 -4.21
CA ALA A 183 8.53 7.00 -3.31
C ALA A 183 9.76 6.48 -4.07
N CYS A 184 9.57 5.58 -5.03
CA CYS A 184 10.67 5.07 -5.85
C CYS A 184 11.20 6.11 -6.85
N LEU A 185 10.34 6.93 -7.44
CA LEU A 185 10.77 8.07 -8.27
C LEU A 185 11.60 9.06 -7.46
N LEU A 186 11.16 9.38 -6.24
CA LEU A 186 11.90 10.27 -5.35
C LEU A 186 13.24 9.65 -4.93
N GLN A 187 13.26 8.34 -4.66
CA GLN A 187 14.50 7.61 -4.36
C GLN A 187 15.48 7.67 -5.53
N TYR A 188 14.99 7.55 -6.77
CA TYR A 188 15.82 7.68 -7.96
C TYR A 188 16.38 9.10 -8.12
N ILE A 189 15.57 10.14 -7.91
CA ILE A 189 15.99 11.53 -8.04
C ILE A 189 17.02 11.92 -6.95
N LEU A 190 16.76 11.57 -5.69
CA LEU A 190 17.58 12.00 -4.56
C LEU A 190 18.84 11.14 -4.37
N PHE A 191 18.73 9.82 -4.49
CA PHE A 191 19.81 8.88 -4.17
C PHE A 191 20.45 8.24 -5.41
N ARG A 192 19.97 8.56 -6.61
CA ARG A 192 20.43 7.97 -7.89
C ARG A 192 20.47 6.44 -7.88
N LEU A 193 19.58 5.81 -7.11
CA LEU A 193 19.54 4.37 -6.98
C LEU A 193 18.67 3.76 -8.08
N THR A 194 19.28 3.00 -8.99
CA THR A 194 18.57 2.31 -10.07
C THR A 194 17.87 1.05 -9.56
N ARG A 195 16.64 0.81 -10.02
CA ARG A 195 15.85 -0.38 -9.69
C ARG A 195 15.85 -1.38 -10.86
N PRO A 196 15.62 -2.68 -10.61
CA PRO A 196 15.57 -3.68 -11.69
C PRO A 196 14.39 -3.42 -12.64
N LEU A 197 14.52 -3.85 -13.91
CA LEU A 197 13.50 -3.65 -14.95
C LEU A 197 12.08 -4.08 -14.55
N MET A 198 11.96 -5.18 -13.79
CA MET A 198 10.68 -5.69 -13.29
C MET A 198 9.91 -4.67 -12.44
N PHE A 199 10.62 -3.80 -11.72
CA PHE A 199 9.99 -2.73 -10.95
C PHE A 199 9.23 -1.75 -11.85
N TYR A 200 9.83 -1.35 -12.98
CA TYR A 200 9.21 -0.42 -13.91
C TYR A 200 7.96 -1.02 -14.58
N ILE A 201 8.01 -2.32 -14.90
CA ILE A 201 6.83 -3.04 -15.41
C ILE A 201 5.72 -3.05 -14.35
N GLY A 202 6.05 -3.35 -13.09
CA GLY A 202 5.09 -3.31 -11.98
C GLY A 202 4.49 -1.91 -11.76
N ALA A 203 5.33 -0.88 -11.81
CA ALA A 203 4.89 0.51 -11.70
C ALA A 203 3.95 0.90 -12.86
N SER A 204 4.22 0.44 -14.08
CA SER A 204 3.33 0.71 -15.23
C SER A 204 1.93 0.12 -15.03
N PHE A 205 1.81 -1.06 -14.42
CA PHE A 205 0.53 -1.66 -14.08
C PHE A 205 -0.24 -0.87 -13.02
N ILE A 206 0.46 -0.33 -12.02
CA ILE A 206 -0.17 0.51 -10.98
C ILE A 206 -0.68 1.83 -11.62
N VAL A 207 0.13 2.47 -12.47
CA VAL A 207 -0.24 3.73 -13.13
C VAL A 207 -1.41 3.53 -14.11
N THR A 208 -1.37 2.48 -14.93
CA THR A 208 -2.47 2.16 -15.86
C THR A 208 -3.77 1.88 -15.12
N SER A 209 -3.73 1.19 -13.98
CA SER A 209 -4.92 0.99 -13.13
C SER A 209 -5.52 2.31 -12.64
N ALA A 210 -4.68 3.23 -12.16
CA ALA A 210 -5.13 4.55 -11.72
C ALA A 210 -5.74 5.37 -12.86
N ILE A 211 -5.20 5.27 -14.08
CA ILE A 211 -5.73 5.92 -15.28
C ILE A 211 -7.13 5.37 -15.61
N ILE A 212 -7.30 4.04 -15.63
CA ILE A 212 -8.59 3.40 -15.92
C ILE A 212 -9.69 3.90 -14.97
N ILE A 213 -9.39 3.96 -13.67
CA ILE A 213 -10.35 4.44 -12.66
C ILE A 213 -10.65 5.93 -12.84
N SER A 214 -9.62 6.73 -13.15
CA SER A 214 -9.77 8.17 -13.36
C SER A 214 -10.70 8.46 -14.54
N ILE A 215 -10.58 7.68 -15.63
CA ILE A 215 -11.46 7.77 -16.80
C ILE A 215 -12.89 7.35 -16.45
N ASP A 216 -13.12 6.22 -15.77
CA ASP A 216 -14.48 5.79 -15.37
C ASP A 216 -15.17 6.83 -14.48
N THR A 217 -14.42 7.39 -13.54
CA THR A 217 -14.92 8.42 -12.61
C THR A 217 -15.30 9.70 -13.36
N TYR A 218 -14.44 10.13 -14.30
CA TYR A 218 -14.71 11.29 -15.14
C TYR A 218 -15.96 11.10 -16.01
N LEU A 219 -16.08 9.95 -16.69
CA LEU A 219 -17.23 9.64 -17.54
C LEU A 219 -18.54 9.54 -16.73
N THR A 220 -18.49 8.95 -15.54
CA THR A 220 -19.66 8.85 -14.64
C THR A 220 -20.12 10.24 -14.20
N ASN A 221 -19.18 11.12 -13.84
CA ASN A 221 -19.49 12.48 -13.43
C ASN A 221 -20.03 13.33 -14.58
N ARG A 222 -19.51 13.16 -15.79
CA ARG A 222 -20.03 13.82 -17.00
C ARG A 222 -21.49 13.43 -17.26
N LYS A 223 -21.79 12.12 -17.28
CA LYS A 223 -23.17 11.63 -17.47
C LYS A 223 -24.15 12.18 -16.44
N ARG A 224 -23.73 12.30 -15.17
CA ARG A 224 -24.56 12.89 -14.11
C ARG A 224 -24.86 14.37 -14.36
N LYS A 225 -23.88 15.16 -14.82
CA LYS A 225 -24.09 16.58 -15.14
C LYS A 225 -25.04 16.77 -16.32
N ASP A 226 -24.91 15.94 -17.35
CA ASP A 226 -25.76 15.99 -18.54
C ASP A 226 -27.23 15.66 -18.23
N LEU A 227 -27.50 14.86 -17.19
CA LEU A 227 -28.85 14.58 -16.70
C LEU A 227 -29.45 15.77 -15.96
N ILE A 228 -28.68 16.42 -15.10
CA ILE A 228 -29.13 17.59 -14.32
C ILE A 228 -29.39 18.79 -15.23
N SER A 229 -28.64 18.95 -16.34
CA SER A 229 -28.88 20.04 -17.30
C SER A 229 -30.11 19.85 -18.19
N LYS A 230 -30.75 18.68 -18.14
CA LYS A 230 -31.96 18.36 -18.91
C LYS A 230 -33.25 18.46 -18.09
N GLU A 231 -33.13 18.61 -16.78
CA GLU A 231 -34.23 18.94 -15.85
C GLU A 231 -34.31 20.46 -15.67
#